data_AF-A0A1C9C8B1-F1
#
_entry.id   AF-A0A1C9C8B1-F1
#
_cell.length_a   1.000
_cell.length_b   1.000
_cell.length_c   1.000
_cell.angle_alpha   90.00
_cell.angle_beta   90.00
_cell.angle_gamma   90.00
#
_symmetry.space_group_name_H-M   'P 1'
#
loop_
_entity.id
_entity.type
_entity.pdbx_description
1 polymer ?
#
loop_
_entity_poly.entity_id
_entity_poly.type
_entity_poly.pdbx_seq_one_letter_code
_entity_poly.pdbx_strand_id
1 'polypeptide(L)'
;MSYYNNIIISMLTLYFICLLFFLIPISILITYEINMLINLYYLSIKIKSEKNDIIVINLVKLYIRRRRWLFSIRLLEDSLSHNGNTNYYNYLGICYSTLQQYTIARYHYEQVLKIDPDNLMSLSGIAKLYILTNQSDKAFEAYMKILNIDPKDKSAKYNINQLMRSHNRDSRI
;
A
#
# COMPACT_ATOMS: atom_id res chain seq x y z
N MET A 1 46.78 44.59 15.76
CA MET A 1 45.78 43.92 16.62
C MET A 1 44.34 44.06 16.12
N SER A 2 43.81 45.28 15.91
CA SER A 2 42.39 45.48 15.52
C SER A 2 41.97 44.78 14.21
N TYR A 3 42.79 44.87 13.15
CA TYR A 3 42.50 44.25 11.84
C TYR A 3 42.39 42.71 11.90
N TYR A 4 43.27 42.05 12.65
CA TYR A 4 43.29 40.59 12.78
C TYR A 4 42.08 40.09 13.57
N ASN A 5 41.69 40.81 14.62
CA ASN A 5 40.47 40.52 15.37
C ASN A 5 39.21 40.66 14.50
N ASN A 6 39.15 41.67 13.63
CA ASN A 6 38.02 41.84 12.71
C ASN A 6 37.91 40.71 11.68
N ILE A 7 39.02 40.17 11.19
CA ILE A 7 39.02 39.00 10.29
C ILE A 7 38.53 37.75 11.01
N ILE A 8 39.01 37.50 12.24
CA ILE A 8 38.56 36.34 13.03
C ILE A 8 37.06 36.43 13.29
N ILE A 9 36.56 37.60 13.69
CA ILE A 9 35.12 37.82 13.93
C ILE A 9 34.34 37.57 12.62
N SER A 10 34.80 38.08 11.48
CA SER A 10 34.16 37.87 10.18
C SER A 10 34.10 36.38 9.79
N MET A 11 35.20 35.65 9.92
CA MET A 11 35.25 34.21 9.66
C MET A 11 34.32 33.42 10.58
N LEU A 12 34.25 33.79 11.87
CA LEU A 12 33.37 33.17 12.86
C LEU A 12 31.89 33.43 12.52
N THR A 13 31.55 34.65 12.12
CA THR A 13 30.18 34.99 11.71
C THR A 13 29.76 34.23 10.45
N LEU A 14 30.65 34.09 9.46
CA LEU A 14 30.40 33.32 8.26
C LEU A 14 30.16 31.84 8.58
N TYR A 15 30.96 31.27 9.49
CA TYR A 15 30.79 29.91 9.97
C TYR A 15 29.41 29.70 10.61
N PHE A 16 28.97 30.61 11.50
CA PHE A 16 27.65 30.52 12.12
C PHE A 16 26.50 30.65 11.11
N ILE A 17 26.64 31.53 10.11
CA ILE A 17 25.64 31.67 9.04
C ILE A 17 25.53 30.37 8.23
N CYS A 18 26.66 29.78 7.84
CA CYS A 18 26.67 28.49 7.14
C CYS A 18 26.05 27.38 8.00
N LEU A 19 26.38 27.34 9.29
CA LEU A 19 25.87 26.32 10.22
C LEU A 19 24.35 26.43 10.40
N LEU A 20 23.81 27.65 10.56
CA LEU A 20 22.37 27.90 10.61
C LEU A 20 21.67 27.52 9.31
N PHE A 21 22.29 27.81 8.16
CA PHE A 21 21.75 27.46 6.85
C PHE A 21 21.54 25.95 6.67
N PHE A 22 22.39 25.12 7.28
CA PHE A 22 22.21 23.66 7.26
C PHE A 22 21.29 23.15 8.38
N LEU A 23 21.37 23.70 9.59
CA LEU A 23 20.59 23.20 10.73
C LEU A 23 19.10 23.51 10.63
N ILE A 24 18.72 24.69 10.11
CA ILE A 24 17.32 25.09 9.97
C ILE A 24 16.52 24.11 9.08
N PRO A 25 16.92 23.80 7.84
CA PRO A 25 16.17 22.87 6.99
C PRO A 25 16.14 21.44 7.57
N ILE A 26 17.22 20.99 8.21
CA ILE A 26 17.26 19.70 8.90
C ILE A 26 16.26 19.67 10.05
N SER A 27 16.20 20.74 10.87
CA SER A 27 15.24 20.85 11.97
C SER A 27 13.80 20.86 11.48
N ILE A 28 13.51 21.52 10.36
CA ILE A 28 12.18 21.54 9.75
C ILE A 28 11.80 20.14 9.24
N LEU A 29 12.72 19.44 8.59
CA LEU A 29 12.51 18.08 8.11
C LEU A 29 12.20 17.12 9.26
N ILE A 30 13.01 17.16 10.33
CA ILE A 30 12.83 16.35 11.53
C ILE A 30 11.49 16.70 12.19
N THR A 31 11.15 17.98 12.32
CA THR A 31 9.89 18.43 12.92
C THR A 31 8.69 17.95 12.09
N TYR A 32 8.80 17.99 10.77
CA TYR A 32 7.77 17.48 9.87
C TYR A 32 7.55 15.98 10.04
N GLU A 33 8.63 15.19 10.10
CA GLU A 33 8.54 13.75 10.33
C GLU A 33 7.96 13.41 11.70
N ILE A 34 8.41 14.10 12.75
CA ILE A 34 7.88 13.93 14.12
C ILE A 34 6.39 14.27 14.16
N ASN A 35 5.96 15.39 13.57
CA ASN A 35 4.55 15.75 13.53
C ASN A 35 3.71 14.75 12.73
N MET A 36 4.27 14.16 11.66
CA MET A 36 3.59 13.09 10.94
C MET A 36 3.42 11.85 11.83
N LEU A 37 4.47 11.43 12.54
CA LEU A 37 4.45 10.29 13.46
C LEU A 37 3.48 10.51 14.62
N ILE A 38 3.47 11.71 15.21
CA ILE A 38 2.54 12.10 16.26
C ILE A 38 1.10 12.03 15.75
N ASN A 39 0.82 12.58 14.56
CA ASN A 39 -0.53 12.49 13.97
C ASN A 39 -0.95 11.06 13.68
N LEU A 40 -0.01 10.22 13.22
CA LEU A 40 -0.24 8.78 13.03
C LEU A 40 -0.57 8.09 14.36
N TYR A 41 0.13 8.44 15.43
CA TYR A 41 -0.09 7.90 16.77
C TYR A 41 -1.42 8.37 17.39
N TYR A 42 -1.78 9.65 17.24
CA TYR A 42 -3.10 10.13 17.68
C TYR A 42 -4.23 9.47 16.90
N LEU A 43 -4.03 9.26 15.61
CA LEU A 43 -5.01 8.58 14.77
C LEU A 43 -5.11 7.09 15.11
N SER A 44 -4.01 6.43 15.47
CA SER A 44 -4.05 5.04 15.96
C SER A 44 -4.74 4.95 17.33
N ILE A 45 -4.55 5.89 18.24
CA ILE A 45 -5.29 5.97 19.51
C ILE A 45 -6.79 6.18 19.26
N LYS A 46 -7.15 7.08 18.33
CA LYS A 46 -8.56 7.32 17.97
C LYS A 46 -9.21 6.09 17.35
N ILE A 47 -8.48 5.36 16.49
CA ILE A 47 -8.90 4.05 15.97
C ILE A 47 -9.05 3.02 17.10
N LYS A 48 -8.18 3.07 18.11
CA LYS A 48 -8.25 2.18 19.28
C LYS A 48 -9.46 2.48 20.18
N SER A 49 -9.93 3.73 20.23
CA SER A 49 -11.10 4.13 21.02
C SER A 49 -12.43 3.96 20.29
N GLU A 50 -12.47 4.23 18.97
CA GLU A 50 -13.64 4.01 18.12
C GLU A 50 -13.37 2.78 17.25
N LYS A 51 -13.94 1.63 17.63
CA LYS A 51 -13.99 0.37 16.85
C LYS A 51 -14.77 0.52 15.54
N ASN A 52 -14.41 1.49 14.70
CA ASN A 52 -15.08 1.83 13.47
C ASN A 52 -14.21 1.38 12.29
N ASP A 53 -14.42 0.14 11.85
CA ASP A 53 -13.73 -0.46 10.70
C ASP A 53 -13.79 0.40 9.44
N ILE A 54 -14.87 1.19 9.31
CA ILE A 54 -15.07 2.15 8.22
C ILE A 54 -13.98 3.22 8.21
N ILE A 55 -13.61 3.77 9.38
CA ILE A 55 -12.57 4.80 9.50
C ILE A 55 -11.21 4.21 9.12
N VAL A 56 -10.89 3.03 9.64
CA VAL A 56 -9.66 2.30 9.33
C VAL A 56 -9.56 2.04 7.83
N ILE A 57 -10.60 1.50 7.21
CA ILE A 57 -10.64 1.22 5.77
C ILE A 57 -10.49 2.50 4.94
N ASN A 58 -11.17 3.60 5.33
CA ASN A 58 -11.05 4.88 4.61
C ASN A 58 -9.63 5.44 4.68
N LEU A 59 -8.96 5.29 5.82
CA LEU A 59 -7.58 5.71 5.98
C LEU A 59 -6.61 4.84 5.18
N VAL A 60 -6.80 3.51 5.20
CA VAL A 60 -6.02 2.56 4.38
C VAL A 60 -6.15 2.91 2.89
N LYS A 61 -7.37 3.19 2.41
CA LYS A 61 -7.60 3.67 1.03
C LYS A 61 -6.83 4.97 0.75
N LEU A 62 -6.79 5.90 1.71
CA LEU A 62 -6.03 7.15 1.57
C LEU A 62 -4.51 6.90 1.49
N TYR A 63 -3.97 6.01 2.32
CA TYR A 63 -2.55 5.65 2.29
C TYR A 63 -2.16 4.91 1.02
N ILE A 64 -2.97 3.95 0.59
CA ILE A 64 -2.85 3.28 -0.72
C ILE A 64 -2.81 4.32 -1.85
N ARG A 65 -3.74 5.28 -1.86
CA ARG A 65 -3.78 6.35 -2.88
C ARG A 65 -2.54 7.24 -2.85
N ARG A 66 -1.94 7.46 -1.67
CA ARG A 66 -0.68 8.19 -1.49
C ARG A 66 0.57 7.30 -1.66
N ARG A 67 0.42 6.05 -2.11
CA ARG A 67 1.49 5.05 -2.27
C ARG A 67 2.27 4.77 -0.97
N ARG A 68 1.63 4.98 0.19
CA ARG A 68 2.16 4.71 1.53
C ARG A 68 1.80 3.28 1.96
N TRP A 69 2.33 2.29 1.24
CA TRP A 69 1.99 0.87 1.41
C TRP A 69 2.38 0.33 2.79
N LEU A 70 3.58 0.66 3.27
CA LEU A 70 4.08 0.18 4.58
C LEU A 70 3.25 0.66 5.76
N PHE A 71 2.86 1.95 5.76
CA PHE A 71 1.95 2.49 6.77
C PHE A 71 0.57 1.83 6.71
N SER A 72 0.10 1.48 5.52
CA SER A 72 -1.16 0.76 5.33
C SER A 72 -1.08 -0.64 5.93
N ILE A 73 -0.01 -1.39 5.65
CA ILE A 73 0.23 -2.74 6.19
C ILE A 73 0.29 -2.70 7.71
N ARG A 74 1.10 -1.80 8.28
CA ARG A 74 1.26 -1.69 9.73
C ARG A 74 -0.07 -1.44 10.43
N LEU A 75 -0.89 -0.54 9.89
CA LEU A 75 -2.20 -0.24 10.45
C LEU A 75 -3.15 -1.43 10.35
N LEU A 76 -3.14 -2.14 9.22
CA LEU A 76 -4.00 -3.31 8.99
C LEU A 76 -3.62 -4.46 9.92
N GLU A 77 -2.33 -4.76 10.10
CA GLU A 77 -1.85 -5.78 11.03
C GLU A 77 -2.24 -5.48 12.48
N ASP A 78 -2.05 -4.23 12.91
CA ASP A 78 -2.45 -3.78 14.25
C ASP A 78 -3.97 -3.92 14.43
N SER A 79 -4.76 -3.45 13.46
CA SER A 79 -6.22 -3.56 13.51
C SER A 79 -6.69 -5.01 13.51
N LEU A 80 -6.02 -5.89 12.76
CA LEU A 80 -6.37 -7.31 12.64
C LEU A 80 -6.15 -8.08 13.95
N SER A 81 -5.14 -7.71 14.72
CA SER A 81 -4.88 -8.33 16.04
C SER A 81 -5.98 -8.05 17.06
N HIS A 82 -6.78 -7.00 16.86
CA HIS A 82 -7.87 -6.60 17.74
C HIS A 82 -9.26 -6.87 17.15
N ASN A 83 -9.36 -7.05 15.83
CA ASN A 83 -10.61 -7.27 15.11
C ASN A 83 -10.42 -8.17 13.87
N GLY A 84 -11.19 -9.25 13.77
CA GLY A 84 -11.17 -10.18 12.65
C GLY A 84 -11.95 -9.71 11.41
N ASN A 85 -11.88 -8.42 11.03
CA ASN A 85 -12.60 -7.94 9.86
C ASN A 85 -11.97 -8.48 8.56
N THR A 86 -12.73 -9.31 7.83
CA THR A 86 -12.31 -9.95 6.58
C THR A 86 -11.81 -8.95 5.52
N ASN A 87 -12.33 -7.72 5.51
CA ASN A 87 -11.88 -6.69 4.57
C ASN A 87 -10.41 -6.30 4.76
N TYR A 88 -9.85 -6.46 5.96
CA TYR A 88 -8.45 -6.12 6.21
C TYR A 88 -7.50 -7.04 5.44
N TYR A 89 -7.82 -8.33 5.36
CA TYR A 89 -7.05 -9.28 4.55
C TYR A 89 -7.07 -8.89 3.06
N ASN A 90 -8.20 -8.38 2.55
CA ASN A 90 -8.27 -7.87 1.18
C ASN A 90 -7.30 -6.71 0.92
N TYR A 91 -7.26 -5.71 1.81
CA TYR A 91 -6.33 -4.59 1.66
C TYR A 91 -4.86 -4.99 1.89
N LEU A 92 -4.58 -5.94 2.77
CA LEU A 92 -3.24 -6.52 2.92
C LEU A 92 -2.81 -7.20 1.61
N GLY A 93 -3.69 -8.01 1.01
CA GLY A 93 -3.45 -8.63 -0.29
C GLY A 93 -3.10 -7.61 -1.38
N ILE A 94 -3.80 -6.47 -1.41
CA ILE A 94 -3.48 -5.37 -2.34
C ILE A 94 -2.08 -4.81 -2.06
N CYS A 95 -1.79 -4.47 -0.80
CA CYS A 95 -0.51 -3.86 -0.43
C CYS A 95 0.67 -4.78 -0.76
N TYR A 96 0.61 -6.06 -0.37
CA TYR A 96 1.66 -7.02 -0.68
C TYR A 96 1.78 -7.31 -2.17
N SER A 97 0.66 -7.32 -2.92
CA SER A 97 0.70 -7.44 -4.38
C SER A 97 1.43 -6.26 -5.03
N THR A 98 1.22 -5.03 -4.55
CA THR A 98 1.94 -3.85 -5.03
C THR A 98 3.42 -3.85 -4.69
N LEU A 99 3.80 -4.50 -3.58
CA LEU A 99 5.19 -4.71 -3.16
C LEU A 99 5.84 -5.93 -3.82
N GLN A 100 5.17 -6.56 -4.80
CA GLN A 100 5.62 -7.77 -5.51
C GLN A 100 5.82 -9.00 -4.60
N GLN A 101 5.30 -8.97 -3.37
CA GLN A 101 5.31 -10.09 -2.44
C GLN A 101 4.11 -11.00 -2.74
N TYR A 102 4.12 -11.64 -3.91
CA TYR A 102 2.96 -12.35 -4.45
C TYR A 102 2.50 -13.54 -3.59
N THR A 103 3.43 -14.23 -2.92
CA THR A 103 3.12 -15.35 -2.02
C THR A 103 2.31 -14.90 -0.81
N ILE A 104 2.73 -13.81 -0.17
CA ILE A 104 2.06 -13.22 1.00
C ILE A 104 0.72 -12.59 0.57
N ALA A 105 0.69 -11.91 -0.58
CA ALA A 105 -0.53 -11.36 -1.14
C ALA A 105 -1.59 -12.46 -1.37
N ARG A 106 -1.17 -13.57 -1.98
CA ARG A 106 -2.03 -14.73 -2.23
C ARG A 106 -2.58 -15.31 -0.93
N TYR A 107 -1.73 -15.50 0.08
CA TYR A 107 -2.17 -15.99 1.39
C TYR A 107 -3.32 -15.15 1.95
N HIS A 108 -3.20 -13.82 1.94
CA HIS A 108 -4.24 -12.96 2.47
C HIS A 108 -5.54 -13.00 1.67
N TYR A 109 -5.48 -13.02 0.33
CA TYR A 109 -6.70 -13.21 -0.46
C TYR A 109 -7.34 -14.58 -0.22
N GLU A 110 -6.56 -15.64 -0.05
CA GLU A 110 -7.09 -16.97 0.28
C GLU A 110 -7.77 -17.01 1.65
N GLN A 111 -7.31 -16.24 2.65
CA GLN A 111 -8.02 -16.12 3.93
C GLN A 111 -9.42 -15.52 3.74
N VAL A 112 -9.57 -14.52 2.87
CA VAL A 112 -10.89 -13.97 2.54
C VAL A 112 -11.75 -15.01 1.86
N LEU A 113 -11.23 -15.71 0.85
CA LEU A 113 -11.98 -16.70 0.08
C LEU A 113 -12.36 -17.95 0.88
N LYS A 114 -11.68 -18.24 1.98
CA LYS A 114 -12.11 -19.28 2.93
C LYS A 114 -13.39 -18.89 3.68
N ILE A 115 -13.59 -17.60 3.92
CA ILE A 115 -14.74 -17.06 4.67
C ILE A 115 -15.88 -16.73 3.70
N ASP A 116 -15.54 -16.05 2.60
CA ASP A 116 -16.45 -15.62 1.53
C ASP A 116 -15.86 -16.06 0.18
N PRO A 117 -16.21 -17.28 -0.30
CA PRO A 117 -15.69 -17.83 -1.54
C PRO A 117 -16.02 -17.00 -2.79
N ASP A 118 -17.04 -16.15 -2.71
CA ASP A 118 -17.56 -15.36 -3.83
C ASP A 118 -17.16 -13.89 -3.71
N ASN A 119 -16.20 -13.58 -2.83
CA ASN A 119 -15.66 -12.24 -2.69
C ASN A 119 -14.97 -11.76 -3.98
N LEU A 120 -15.66 -10.93 -4.75
CA LEU A 120 -15.20 -10.42 -6.05
C LEU A 120 -13.84 -9.70 -5.95
N MET A 121 -13.59 -8.98 -4.85
CA MET A 121 -12.35 -8.26 -4.63
C MET A 121 -11.16 -9.21 -4.48
N SER A 122 -11.29 -10.26 -3.68
CA SER A 122 -10.23 -11.27 -3.50
C SER A 122 -10.05 -12.14 -4.74
N LEU A 123 -11.14 -12.53 -5.40
CA LEU A 123 -11.07 -13.29 -6.66
C LEU A 123 -10.31 -12.50 -7.73
N SER A 124 -10.61 -11.20 -7.86
CA SER A 124 -9.89 -10.32 -8.78
C SER A 124 -8.42 -10.17 -8.41
N GLY A 125 -8.12 -10.08 -7.10
CA GLY A 125 -6.77 -10.05 -6.57
C GLY A 125 -5.96 -11.30 -6.95
N ILE A 126 -6.51 -12.49 -6.73
CA ILE A 126 -5.86 -13.76 -7.08
C ILE A 126 -5.72 -13.92 -8.59
N ALA A 127 -6.76 -13.61 -9.38
CA ALA A 127 -6.70 -13.70 -10.83
C ALA A 127 -5.57 -12.83 -11.40
N LYS A 128 -5.39 -11.62 -10.87
CA LYS A 128 -4.27 -10.75 -11.22
C LYS A 128 -2.92 -11.31 -10.79
N LEU A 129 -2.81 -11.90 -9.59
CA LEU A 129 -1.59 -12.57 -9.15
C LEU A 129 -1.21 -13.75 -10.05
N TYR A 130 -2.19 -14.52 -10.54
CA TYR A 130 -1.93 -15.59 -11.50
C TYR A 130 -1.36 -15.08 -12.82
N ILE A 131 -1.87 -13.96 -13.35
CA ILE A 131 -1.26 -13.29 -14.51
C ILE A 131 0.19 -12.89 -14.21
N LEU A 132 0.44 -12.25 -13.06
CA LEU A 132 1.78 -11.78 -12.68
C LEU A 132 2.78 -12.93 -12.44
N THR A 133 2.29 -14.14 -12.20
CA THR A 133 3.11 -15.34 -11.98
C THR A 133 3.05 -16.32 -13.15
N ASN A 134 2.65 -15.86 -14.34
CA ASN A 134 2.56 -16.63 -15.59
C ASN A 134 1.68 -17.90 -15.50
N GLN A 135 0.68 -17.90 -14.63
CA GLN A 135 -0.31 -18.99 -14.50
C GLN A 135 -1.61 -18.62 -15.24
N SER A 136 -1.51 -18.43 -16.56
CA SER A 136 -2.59 -17.93 -17.41
C SER A 136 -3.88 -18.77 -17.33
N ASP A 137 -3.77 -20.09 -17.25
CA ASP A 137 -4.93 -20.99 -17.17
C ASP A 137 -5.74 -20.77 -15.88
N LYS A 138 -5.04 -20.69 -14.74
CA LYS A 138 -5.67 -20.39 -13.45
C LYS A 138 -6.25 -18.98 -13.38
N ALA A 139 -5.59 -18.02 -14.05
CA ALA A 139 -6.14 -16.67 -14.17
C ALA A 139 -7.47 -16.69 -14.95
N PHE A 140 -7.54 -17.45 -16.05
CA PHE A 140 -8.75 -17.60 -16.85
C PHE A 140 -9.88 -18.22 -16.03
N GLU A 141 -9.62 -19.31 -15.31
CA GLU A 141 -10.60 -19.95 -14.42
C GLU A 141 -11.12 -18.97 -13.34
N ALA A 142 -10.23 -18.20 -12.72
CA ALA A 142 -10.60 -17.22 -11.70
C ALA A 142 -11.49 -16.09 -12.28
N TYR A 143 -11.16 -15.57 -13.47
CA TYR A 143 -12.00 -14.57 -14.13
C TYR A 143 -13.33 -15.14 -14.62
N MET A 144 -13.37 -16.41 -15.03
CA MET A 144 -14.62 -17.09 -15.37
C MET A 144 -15.51 -17.22 -14.14
N LYS A 145 -14.94 -17.54 -12.97
CA LYS A 145 -15.68 -17.54 -11.70
C LYS A 145 -16.26 -16.16 -11.39
N ILE A 146 -15.50 -15.09 -11.59
CA ILE A 146 -15.99 -13.71 -11.43
C ILE A 146 -17.18 -13.44 -12.35
N LEU A 147 -17.12 -13.85 -13.62
CA LEU A 147 -18.23 -13.66 -14.57
C LEU A 147 -19.46 -14.52 -14.27
N ASN A 148 -19.29 -15.65 -13.58
CA ASN A 148 -20.44 -16.43 -13.12
C ASN A 148 -21.18 -15.72 -11.97
N ILE A 149 -20.46 -14.97 -11.12
CA ILE A 149 -21.03 -14.21 -10.01
C ILE A 149 -21.57 -12.85 -10.50
N ASP A 150 -20.76 -12.11 -11.25
CA ASP A 150 -21.14 -10.85 -11.92
C ASP A 150 -20.90 -10.95 -13.45
N PRO A 151 -21.93 -11.35 -14.21
CA PRO A 151 -21.86 -11.42 -15.67
C PRO A 151 -21.58 -10.08 -16.37
N LYS A 152 -21.68 -8.95 -15.67
CA LYS A 152 -21.44 -7.60 -16.20
C LYS A 152 -20.07 -7.05 -15.82
N ASP A 153 -19.23 -7.80 -15.10
CA ASP A 153 -17.89 -7.36 -14.75
C ASP A 153 -17.05 -7.11 -16.00
N LYS A 154 -16.76 -5.82 -16.25
CA LYS A 154 -16.00 -5.37 -17.42
C LYS A 154 -14.53 -5.76 -17.32
N SER A 155 -13.97 -5.78 -16.12
CA SER A 155 -12.55 -6.10 -15.89
C SER A 155 -12.29 -7.57 -16.20
N ALA A 156 -13.14 -8.47 -15.69
CA ALA A 156 -13.03 -9.89 -15.96
C ALA A 156 -13.19 -10.21 -17.46
N LYS A 157 -14.19 -9.63 -18.14
CA LYS A 157 -14.34 -9.78 -19.61
C LYS A 157 -13.10 -9.30 -20.36
N TYR A 158 -12.56 -8.14 -19.99
CA TYR A 158 -11.37 -7.58 -20.61
C TYR A 158 -10.16 -8.52 -20.43
N ASN A 159 -9.89 -8.98 -19.21
CA ASN A 159 -8.75 -9.85 -18.92
C ASN A 159 -8.87 -11.22 -19.60
N ILE A 160 -10.06 -11.82 -19.62
CA ILE A 160 -10.32 -13.07 -20.37
C ILE A 160 -10.01 -12.91 -21.86
N ASN A 161 -10.48 -11.81 -22.48
CA ASN A 161 -10.20 -11.54 -23.89
C ASN A 161 -8.70 -11.39 -24.17
N GLN A 162 -7.94 -10.80 -23.25
CA GLN A 162 -6.49 -10.69 -23.38
C GLN A 162 -5.80 -12.05 -23.27
N LEU A 163 -6.21 -12.88 -22.30
CA LEU A 163 -5.67 -14.23 -22.11
C LEU A 163 -5.94 -15.12 -23.33
N MET A 164 -7.12 -15.07 -23.93
CA MET A 164 -7.43 -15.81 -25.16
C MET A 164 -6.60 -15.33 -26.35
N ARG A 165 -6.33 -14.02 -26.45
CA ARG A 165 -5.52 -13.46 -27.54
C ARG A 165 -4.06 -13.85 -27.43
N SER A 166 -3.49 -13.93 -26.23
CA SER A 166 -2.12 -14.45 -26.05
C SER A 166 -2.07 -15.93 -26.40
N HIS A 167 -3.00 -16.74 -25.89
CA HIS A 167 -3.01 -18.19 -26.15
C HIS A 167 -3.16 -18.53 -27.65
N ASN A 168 -3.98 -17.79 -28.40
CA ASN A 168 -4.15 -17.99 -29.84
C ASN A 168 -2.95 -17.52 -30.68
N ARG A 169 -2.08 -16.67 -30.14
CA ARG A 169 -0.82 -16.28 -30.81
C ARG A 169 0.24 -17.35 -30.61
N ASP A 170 0.32 -17.91 -29.42
CA ASP A 170 1.29 -18.96 -29.09
C ASP A 170 0.99 -20.28 -29.81
N SER A 171 -0.28 -20.57 -30.10
CA SER A 171 -0.70 -21.77 -30.85
C SER A 171 -0.53 -21.67 -32.38
N ARG A 172 -0.02 -20.55 -32.91
CA ARG A 172 0.16 -20.29 -34.35
C ARG A 172 1.63 -20.27 -34.79
N ILE A 173 2.55 -20.57 -33.88
CA ILE A 173 4.00 -20.72 -34.12
C ILE A 173 4.32 -22.21 -34.06
#